data_AF-A0A6G3PE33-F1
#
_entry.id   AF-A0A6G3PE33-F1
#
_cell.length_a   1.000
_cell.length_b   1.000
_cell.length_c   1.000
_cell.angle_alpha   90.00
_cell.angle_beta   90.00
_cell.angle_gamma   90.00
#
_symmetry.space_group_name_H-M   'P 1'
#
loop_
_entity.id
_entity.type
_entity.pdbx_description
1 polymer ?
#
loop_
_entity_poly.entity_id
_entity_poly.type
_entity_poly.pdbx_seq_one_letter_code
_entity_poly.pdbx_strand_id
1 'polypeptide(L)'
;VHLCGSRVSGPVSVSRATGPVRIGGPGCTANTVEGPVVLTGNTGGVRFAANTVTGPLVCSANLPAPAAGPGRANEVRGPRTGQCAAL
;
A
#
# COMPACT_ATOMS: atom_id res chain seq x y z
N VAL A 1 -0.46 10.50 5.82
CA VAL A 1 0.81 9.72 5.80
C VAL A 1 1.29 9.61 4.36
N HIS A 2 2.57 9.85 4.09
CA HIS A 2 3.16 9.73 2.75
C HIS A 2 4.44 8.90 2.81
N LEU A 3 4.55 7.86 1.98
CA LEU A 3 5.77 7.06 1.80
C LEU A 3 6.15 7.06 0.32
N CYS A 4 7.32 7.63 0.00
CA CYS A 4 7.80 7.83 -1.36
C CYS A 4 9.30 7.55 -1.45
N GLY A 5 9.75 6.96 -2.56
CA GLY A 5 11.17 6.74 -2.88
C GLY A 5 11.92 5.91 -1.84
N SER A 6 11.21 5.09 -1.07
CA SER A 6 11.77 4.38 0.07
C SER A 6 12.08 2.93 -0.27
N ARG A 7 13.20 2.42 0.24
CA ARG A 7 13.49 0.99 0.32
C ARG A 7 13.36 0.54 1.78
N VAL A 8 12.38 -0.31 2.06
CA VAL A 8 12.08 -0.78 3.42
C VAL A 8 12.36 -2.27 3.50
N SER A 9 13.36 -2.67 4.27
CA SER A 9 13.72 -4.07 4.54
C SER A 9 13.06 -4.54 5.84
N GLY A 10 11.73 -4.64 5.81
CA GLY A 10 10.92 -4.93 6.99
C GLY A 10 9.42 -4.71 6.77
N PRO A 11 8.58 -4.98 7.78
CA PRO A 11 7.14 -4.82 7.68
C PRO A 11 6.74 -3.34 7.57
N VAL A 12 5.73 -3.05 6.74
CA VAL A 12 5.04 -1.76 6.71
C VAL A 12 3.62 -1.97 7.22
N SER A 13 3.25 -1.28 8.29
CA SER A 13 1.90 -1.32 8.85
C SER A 13 1.32 0.08 8.96
N VAL A 14 0.11 0.27 8.43
CA VAL A 14 -0.68 1.48 8.62
C VAL A 14 -2.05 1.08 9.11
N SER A 15 -2.42 1.58 10.29
CA SER A 15 -3.70 1.26 10.90
C SER A 15 -4.43 2.48 11.41
N ARG A 16 -5.77 2.44 11.33
CA ARG A 16 -6.69 3.45 11.89
C ARG A 16 -6.38 4.89 11.48
N ALA A 17 -5.77 5.08 10.31
CA ALA A 17 -5.50 6.42 9.78
C ALA A 17 -6.82 7.08 9.34
N THR A 18 -7.13 8.23 9.94
CA THR A 18 -8.30 9.05 9.59
C THR A 18 -7.98 10.09 8.51
N GLY A 19 -6.70 10.42 8.33
CA GLY A 19 -6.21 11.24 7.22
C GLY A 19 -5.74 10.38 6.03
N PRO A 20 -5.53 11.00 4.85
CA PRO A 20 -5.14 10.27 3.64
C PRO A 20 -3.80 9.57 3.81
N VAL A 21 -3.74 8.32 3.32
CA VAL A 21 -2.54 7.51 3.26
C VAL A 21 -2.14 7.34 1.80
N ARG A 22 -0.90 7.69 1.48
CA ARG A 22 -0.34 7.52 0.14
C ARG A 22 1.00 6.80 0.21
N ILE A 23 1.08 5.69 -0.52
CA ILE A 23 2.27 4.86 -0.63
C ILE A 23 2.53 4.68 -2.13
N GLY A 24 3.49 5.45 -2.64
CA GLY A 24 3.81 5.49 -4.06
C GLY A 24 2.79 6.26 -4.93
N GLY A 25 2.81 6.01 -6.25
CA GLY A 25 1.93 6.57 -7.26
C GLY A 25 2.39 7.91 -7.89
N PRO A 26 1.65 8.47 -8.86
CA PRO A 26 2.07 9.65 -9.63
C PRO A 26 2.43 10.84 -8.74
N GLY A 27 3.59 11.47 -8.98
CA GLY A 27 4.14 12.54 -8.13
C GLY A 27 4.75 12.03 -6.81
N CYS A 28 5.02 10.74 -6.71
CA CYS A 28 5.69 10.08 -5.59
C CYS A 28 6.58 8.98 -6.17
N THR A 29 7.88 9.03 -5.89
CA THR A 29 8.81 8.01 -6.38
C THR A 29 8.38 6.63 -5.86
N ALA A 30 8.49 5.61 -6.71
CA ALA A 30 8.16 4.24 -6.38
C ALA A 30 8.88 3.76 -5.11
N ASN A 31 8.22 2.90 -4.32
CA ASN A 31 8.83 2.26 -3.16
C ASN A 31 9.17 0.81 -3.44
N THR A 32 10.17 0.29 -2.73
CA THR A 32 10.46 -1.14 -2.63
C THR A 32 10.28 -1.58 -1.19
N VAL A 33 9.41 -2.56 -0.94
CA VAL A 33 9.15 -3.12 0.37
C VAL A 33 9.51 -4.60 0.38
N GLU A 34 10.57 -4.91 1.11
CA GLU A 34 11.07 -6.27 1.33
C GLU A 34 10.52 -6.81 2.64
N GLY A 35 9.20 -6.99 2.68
CA GLY A 35 8.48 -7.42 3.87
C GLY A 35 6.96 -7.38 3.66
N PRO A 36 6.17 -7.81 4.66
CA PRO A 36 4.72 -7.75 4.58
C PRO A 36 4.21 -6.30 4.66
N VAL A 37 3.16 -6.01 3.91
CA VAL A 37 2.43 -4.74 3.95
C VAL A 37 1.03 -5.00 4.50
N VAL A 38 0.68 -4.31 5.59
CA VAL A 38 -0.59 -4.48 6.30
C VAL A 38 -1.30 -3.13 6.43
N LEU A 39 -2.44 -2.99 5.77
CA LEU A 39 -3.26 -1.76 5.75
C LEU A 39 -4.62 -2.07 6.37
N THR A 40 -4.88 -1.59 7.59
CA THR A 40 -6.05 -2.02 8.36
C THR A 40 -6.85 -0.87 8.97
N GLY A 41 -8.16 -0.87 8.77
CA GLY A 41 -9.05 0.08 9.47
C GLY A 41 -8.82 1.54 9.09
N ASN A 42 -8.18 1.85 7.96
CA ASN A 42 -7.91 3.23 7.56
C ASN A 42 -9.15 3.86 6.92
N THR A 43 -9.63 4.97 7.47
CA THR A 43 -10.87 5.65 7.06
C THR A 43 -10.64 6.95 6.28
N GLY A 44 -9.39 7.43 6.25
CA GLY A 44 -8.99 8.59 5.43
C GLY A 44 -8.76 8.29 3.95
N GLY A 45 -8.97 7.03 3.54
CA GLY A 45 -8.63 6.53 2.21
C GLY A 45 -7.14 6.20 2.03
N VAL A 46 -6.89 5.16 1.25
CA VAL A 46 -5.55 4.63 0.98
C VAL A 46 -5.29 4.57 -0.51
N ARG A 47 -4.23 5.25 -0.97
CA ARG A 47 -3.67 5.10 -2.30
C ARG A 47 -2.39 4.30 -2.24
N PHE A 48 -2.39 3.15 -2.90
CA PHE A 48 -1.25 2.22 -2.94
C PHE A 48 -0.93 1.90 -4.40
N ALA A 49 0.10 2.52 -4.96
CA ALA A 49 0.43 2.41 -6.38
C ALA A 49 1.93 2.49 -6.65
N ALA A 50 2.37 1.94 -7.78
CA ALA A 50 3.76 1.94 -8.23
C ALA A 50 4.75 1.45 -7.15
N ASN A 51 4.37 0.44 -6.38
CA ASN A 51 5.25 -0.18 -5.38
C ASN A 51 5.68 -1.57 -5.84
N THR A 52 6.90 -1.95 -5.47
CA THR A 52 7.35 -3.35 -5.52
C THR A 52 7.30 -3.90 -4.10
N VAL A 53 6.56 -4.99 -3.90
CA VAL A 53 6.39 -5.65 -2.61
C VAL A 53 6.77 -7.12 -2.75
N THR A 54 7.79 -7.58 -2.03
CA THR A 54 8.19 -8.99 -2.08
C THR A 54 7.40 -9.86 -1.11
N GLY A 55 6.87 -9.29 -0.03
CA GLY A 55 6.07 -9.98 0.97
C GLY A 55 4.55 -9.96 0.71
N PRO A 56 3.76 -10.53 1.62
CA PRO A 56 2.30 -10.49 1.57
C PRO A 56 1.75 -9.06 1.60
N LEU A 57 0.67 -8.81 0.84
CA LEU A 57 -0.12 -7.59 0.92
C LEU A 57 -1.51 -7.91 1.50
N VAL A 58 -1.80 -7.36 2.68
CA VAL A 58 -3.03 -7.62 3.43
C VAL A 58 -3.78 -6.33 3.69
N CYS A 59 -5.05 -6.28 3.28
CA CYS A 59 -5.90 -5.14 3.52
C CYS A 59 -7.27 -5.54 4.06
N SER A 60 -7.67 -4.95 5.18
CA SER A 60 -8.96 -5.21 5.80
C SER A 60 -9.54 -3.96 6.45
N ALA A 61 -10.88 -3.86 6.44
CA ALA A 61 -11.63 -2.79 7.10
C ALA A 61 -11.23 -1.35 6.73
N ASN A 62 -10.54 -1.12 5.60
CA ASN A 62 -10.29 0.24 5.11
C ASN A 62 -11.55 0.78 4.41
N LEU A 63 -11.80 2.08 4.57
CA LEU A 63 -12.94 2.77 4.00
C LEU A 63 -12.49 4.16 3.46
N PRO A 64 -12.53 4.40 2.14
CA PRO A 64 -12.77 3.42 1.07
C PRO A 64 -11.72 2.31 1.05
N ALA A 65 -12.04 1.20 0.36
CA ALA A 65 -11.07 0.15 0.08
C ALA A 65 -9.83 0.72 -0.62
N PRO A 66 -8.61 0.17 -0.37
CA PRO A 66 -7.40 0.73 -0.95
C PRO A 66 -7.44 0.64 -2.47
N ALA A 67 -7.11 1.74 -3.14
CA ALA A 67 -7.18 1.84 -4.59
C ALA A 67 -5.77 1.96 -5.19
N ALA A 68 -5.57 1.30 -6.33
CA ALA A 68 -4.49 1.65 -7.22
C ALA A 68 -4.75 3.07 -7.74
N GLY A 69 -3.76 3.94 -7.61
CA GLY A 69 -3.73 5.21 -8.32
C GLY A 69 -3.47 4.99 -9.82
N PRO A 70 -3.72 6.01 -10.66
CA PRO A 70 -3.35 5.95 -12.08
C PRO A 70 -1.83 5.76 -12.25
N GLY A 71 -1.40 5.23 -13.38
CA GLY A 71 0.02 5.04 -13.70
C GLY A 71 0.50 3.59 -13.50
N ARG A 72 1.74 3.41 -13.05
CA ARG A 72 2.35 2.08 -12.91
C ARG A 72 1.64 1.26 -11.83
N ALA A 73 1.28 0.02 -12.18
CA ALA A 73 0.69 -0.95 -11.26
C ALA A 73 1.67 -1.36 -10.15
N ASN A 74 1.16 -1.97 -9.09
CA ASN A 74 2.01 -2.58 -8.07
C ASN A 74 2.56 -3.91 -8.57
N GLU A 75 3.82 -4.19 -8.26
CA GLU A 75 4.43 -5.51 -8.42
C GLU A 75 4.46 -6.19 -7.06
N VAL A 76 3.45 -7.00 -6.77
CA VAL A 76 3.38 -7.78 -5.51
C VAL A 76 3.73 -9.23 -5.83
N ARG A 77 4.83 -9.71 -5.24
CA ARG A 77 5.29 -11.10 -5.41
C ARG A 77 4.72 -12.05 -4.37
N GLY A 78 4.31 -11.52 -3.21
CA GLY A 78 3.60 -12.27 -2.19
C GLY A 78 2.09 -12.36 -2.45
N PRO A 79 1.35 -13.12 -1.62
CA PRO A 79 -0.10 -13.21 -1.72
C PRO A 79 -0.77 -11.88 -1.44
N ARG A 80 -1.85 -11.60 -2.18
CA ARG A 80 -2.74 -10.46 -1.96
C ARG A 80 -4.01 -10.94 -1.29
N THR A 81 -4.45 -10.27 -0.24
CA THR A 81 -5.64 -10.71 0.52
C THR A 81 -6.56 -9.54 0.90
N GLY A 82 -7.83 -9.89 1.11
CA GLY A 82 -8.88 -8.94 1.48
C GLY A 82 -9.11 -7.87 0.42
N GLN A 83 -9.19 -6.62 0.86
CA GLN A 83 -9.50 -5.47 -0.01
C GLN A 83 -8.40 -5.16 -1.04
N CYS A 84 -7.21 -5.74 -0.89
CA CYS A 84 -6.09 -5.53 -1.82
C CYS A 84 -5.87 -6.71 -2.77
N ALA A 85 -6.81 -7.66 -2.84
CA ALA A 85 -6.72 -8.83 -3.75
C ALA A 85 -6.52 -8.44 -5.22
N ALA A 86 -6.97 -7.25 -5.63
CA ALA A 86 -6.90 -6.75 -7.00
C ALA A 86 -5.79 -5.71 -7.27
N LEU A 87 -4.89 -5.44 -6.30
CA LEU A 87 -3.90 -4.33 -6.38
C LEU A 87 -2.57 -4.63 -7.07
#